data_AF-P60057-F1
#
_entry.id   AF-P60057-F1
#
_cell.length_a   1.000
_cell.length_b   1.000
_cell.length_c   1.000
_cell.angle_alpha   90.00
_cell.angle_beta   90.00
_cell.angle_gamma   90.00
#
_symmetry.space_group_name_H-M   'P 1'
#
loop_
_entity.id
_entity.type
_entity.pdbx_description
1 polymer ?
#
loop_
_entity_poly.entity_id
_entity_poly.type
_entity_poly.pdbx_seq_one_letter_code
_entity_poly.pdbx_strand_id
1 'polypeptide(L)' 'KSCCRNTLARNCYNACRFTGGSQPTCGILCDCIHVTTTTCPSSHPS' A
#
# COMPACT_ATOMS: atom_id res chain seq x y z
N LYS A 1 4.63 -7.63 2.62
CA LYS A 1 4.62 -6.25 3.18
C LYS A 1 4.06 -5.29 2.14
N SER A 2 3.24 -4.30 2.52
CA SER A 2 2.77 -3.29 1.56
C SER A 2 3.68 -2.06 1.57
N CYS A 3 3.91 -1.49 0.39
CA CYS A 3 4.77 -0.35 0.13
C CYS A 3 4.01 0.61 -0.79
N CYS A 4 3.89 1.88 -0.43
CA CYS A 4 3.06 2.88 -1.10
C CYS A 4 3.92 3.99 -1.69
N ARG A 5 3.49 4.60 -2.80
CA ARG A 5 4.26 5.64 -3.50
C ARG A 5 4.55 6.87 -2.62
N ASN A 6 3.60 7.23 -1.76
CA ASN A 6 3.68 8.38 -0.87
C ASN A 6 2.77 8.21 0.35
N THR A 7 2.80 9.18 1.27
CA THR A 7 1.96 9.18 2.47
C THR A 7 0.46 9.19 2.17
N LEU A 8 0.03 9.85 1.08
CA LEU A 8 -1.38 9.89 0.68
C LEU A 8 -1.88 8.49 0.26
N ALA A 9 -1.10 7.79 -0.55
CA ALA A 9 -1.31 6.39 -0.93
C ALA A 9 -1.38 5.48 0.30
N ARG A 10 -0.50 5.68 1.28
CA ARG A 10 -0.53 4.95 2.55
C ARG A 10 -1.82 5.20 3.33
N ASN A 11 -2.29 6.45 3.42
CA ASN A 11 -3.53 6.79 4.10
C ASN A 11 -4.75 6.17 3.40
N CYS A 12 -4.79 6.22 2.07
CA CYS A 12 -5.80 5.53 1.27
C CYS A 12 -5.79 4.02 1.55
N TYR A 13 -4.61 3.39 1.54
CA TYR A 13 -4.49 1.95 1.79
C TYR A 13 -5.00 1.59 3.18
N ASN A 14 -4.68 2.39 4.20
CA ASN A 14 -5.17 2.21 5.56
C ASN A 14 -6.70 2.35 5.64
N ALA A 15 -7.28 3.36 5.00
CA ALA A 15 -8.73 3.55 4.96
C ALA A 15 -9.44 2.39 4.23
N CYS A 16 -8.92 1.96 3.08
CA CYS A 16 -9.45 0.82 2.34
C CYS A 16 -9.38 -0.48 3.15
N ARG A 17 -8.28 -0.71 3.89
CA ARG A 17 -8.16 -1.87 4.78
C ARG A 17 -9.11 -1.78 5.97
N PHE A 18 -9.35 -0.58 6.50
CA PHE A 18 -10.27 -0.34 7.61
C PHE A 18 -11.73 -0.67 7.26
N THR A 19 -12.15 -0.41 6.01
CA THR A 19 -13.50 -0.74 5.53
C THR A 19 -13.66 -2.21 5.11
N GLY A 20 -12.62 -3.04 5.29
CA GLY A 20 -12.66 -4.47 4.95
C GLY A 20 -12.13 -4.82 3.56
N GLY A 21 -11.55 -3.86 2.83
CA GLY A 21 -10.92 -4.12 1.54
C GLY A 21 -9.78 -5.13 1.62
N SER A 22 -9.67 -6.00 0.61
CA SER A 22 -8.58 -6.98 0.53
C SER A 22 -7.24 -6.29 0.26
N GLN A 23 -6.13 -6.89 0.69
CA GLN A 23 -4.79 -6.37 0.39
C GLN A 23 -4.56 -6.07 -1.10
N PRO A 24 -4.79 -7.00 -2.06
CA PRO A 24 -4.57 -6.70 -3.48
C PRO A 24 -5.49 -5.60 -3.99
N THR A 25 -6.77 -5.58 -3.57
CA THR A 25 -7.72 -4.52 -3.96
C THR A 25 -7.23 -3.15 -3.49
N CYS A 26 -6.85 -3.02 -2.21
CA CYS A 26 -6.36 -1.76 -1.67
C CYS A 26 -5.01 -1.37 -2.27
N GLY A 27 -4.17 -2.34 -2.63
CA GLY A 27 -2.90 -2.08 -3.30
C GLY A 27 -3.10 -1.38 -4.65
N ILE A 28 -3.96 -1.97 -5.49
CA ILE A 28 -4.31 -1.41 -6.80
C ILE A 28 -4.98 -0.04 -6.65
N LEU A 29 -5.97 0.06 -5.76
CA LEU A 29 -6.75 1.29 -5.59
C LEU A 29 -5.89 2.48 -5.11
N CYS A 30 -4.89 2.22 -4.27
CA CYS A 30 -4.15 3.26 -3.56
C CYS A 30 -2.70 3.40 -4.00
N ASP A 31 -2.29 2.85 -5.15
CA ASP A 31 -0.91 2.90 -5.66
C ASP A 31 0.10 2.35 -4.62
N CYS A 32 -0.22 1.17 -4.09
CA CYS A 32 0.63 0.42 -3.17
C CYS A 32 0.89 -0.99 -3.71
N ILE A 33 2.14 -1.41 -3.62
CA ILE A 33 2.60 -2.73 -4.04
C ILE A 33 2.79 -3.65 -2.84
N HIS A 34 2.65 -4.96 -3.06
CA HIS A 34 3.00 -5.98 -2.06
C HIS A 34 4.33 -6.60 -2.43
N VAL A 35 5.29 -6.47 -1.52
CA VAL A 35 6.63 -7.07 -1.66
C VAL A 35 6.80 -8.21 -0.67
N THR A 36 7.59 -9.21 -1.05
CA THR A 36 8.04 -10.31 -0.18
C THR A 36 9.23 -9.91 0.69
N THR A 37 9.89 -8.80 0.36
CA THR A 37 11.03 -8.25 1.10
C THR A 37 10.60 -7.48 2.35
N THR A 38 11.54 -7.27 3.27
CA THR A 38 11.36 -6.44 4.47
C THR A 38 11.46 -4.94 4.17
N THR A 39 12.19 -4.57 3.11
CA THR A 39 12.41 -3.19 2.67
C THR A 39 11.55 -2.84 1.45
N CYS A 40 11.02 -1.61 1.44
CA CYS A 40 10.28 -1.05 0.32
C CYS A 40 11.22 -0.39 -0.71
N PRO A 41 10.93 -0.48 -2.01
CA PRO A 41 11.73 0.19 -3.03
C PRO A 41 11.59 1.72 -2.93
N SER A 42 12.57 2.46 -3.45
CA SER A 42 12.54 3.92 -3.48
C SER A 42 11.36 4.52 -4.28
N SER A 43 10.78 3.73 -5.20
CA SER A 43 9.56 4.12 -5.92
C SER A 43 8.30 4.08 -5.05
N HIS A 44 8.31 3.30 -3.96
CA HIS A 44 7.21 3.12 -3.03
C HIS A 44 7.72 3.12 -1.58
N PRO A 45 8.28 4.24 -1.10
CA PRO A 45 8.99 4.27 0.18
C PRO A 45 8.07 4.20 1.41
N SER A 46 6.76 4.44 1.23
CA SER A 46 5.79 4.61 2.32
C SER A 46 5.07 3.33 2.74
#